data_AF-A0A5P2UG14-F1
#
_entry.id   AF-A0A5P2UG14-F1
#
_cell.length_a   1.000
_cell.length_b   1.000
_cell.length_c   1.000
_cell.angle_alpha   90.00
_cell.angle_beta   90.00
_cell.angle_gamma   90.00
#
_symmetry.space_group_name_H-M   'P 1'
#
loop_
_entity.id
_entity.type
_entity.pdbx_description
1 polymer ?
#
loop_
_entity_poly.entity_id
_entity_poly.type
_entity_poly.pdbx_seq_one_letter_code
_entity_poly.pdbx_strand_id
1 'polypeptide(L)'
;MCLRPGVSPVAAAHAEHYPTLRGVHARVTAGREDEGVNTRDRDGEGRARSARPRDGLGRPLPYGAGGVERQPEGVVRTPAETVAEAQRLLDAGMPFHAHEVFEDAWKSGPEEAAPLWRGLAQLAVGLTHAARGNDVGGARLLRRGAAGIDGLDGGPYGVDVPGLVRWAVALAGRVEPAGNGTAPSGPGRRGDGRGTAPVDAAREAPRLAPDRAR
;
A
#
# COMPACT_ATOMS: atom_id res chain seq x y z
N MET A 1 -19.87 -33.09 51.13
CA MET A 1 -20.66 -31.87 50.84
C MET A 1 -19.65 -30.76 50.58
N CYS A 2 -19.58 -30.06 49.45
CA CYS A 2 -20.62 -29.61 48.52
C CYS A 2 -20.21 -29.77 47.04
N LEU A 3 -21.21 -29.60 46.18
CA LEU A 3 -21.26 -29.91 44.76
C LEU A 3 -20.54 -28.90 43.83
N ARG A 4 -20.52 -29.32 42.55
CA ARG A 4 -19.81 -28.88 41.34
C ARG A 4 -20.29 -27.52 40.71
N PRO A 5 -20.12 -27.23 39.39
CA PRO A 5 -19.40 -26.05 38.87
C PRO A 5 -20.30 -25.13 38.03
N GLY A 6 -19.73 -24.10 37.39
CA GLY A 6 -20.46 -23.24 36.44
C GLY A 6 -19.64 -22.92 35.19
N VAL A 7 -19.86 -23.68 34.12
CA VAL A 7 -19.50 -23.34 32.75
C VAL A 7 -20.80 -22.95 32.05
N SER A 8 -20.84 -21.83 31.35
CA SER A 8 -21.99 -21.43 30.54
C SER A 8 -21.54 -21.08 29.13
N PRO A 9 -22.10 -21.71 28.08
CA PRO A 9 -21.94 -21.32 26.69
C PRO A 9 -23.19 -20.59 26.17
N VAL A 10 -22.99 -19.60 25.30
CA VAL A 10 -24.03 -19.00 24.44
C VAL A 10 -23.40 -18.90 23.06
N ALA A 11 -23.64 -19.84 22.13
CA ALA A 11 -24.83 -20.01 21.29
C ALA A 11 -25.15 -18.76 20.44
N ALA A 12 -24.68 -18.76 19.19
CA ALA A 12 -25.18 -17.89 18.13
C ALA A 12 -25.76 -18.78 17.03
N ALA A 13 -27.08 -18.68 16.86
CA ALA A 13 -27.85 -19.28 15.78
C ALA A 13 -28.43 -18.16 14.89
N HIS A 14 -28.91 -18.58 13.73
CA HIS A 14 -29.81 -17.89 12.79
C HIS A 14 -29.16 -17.14 11.62
N ALA A 15 -28.98 -17.92 10.55
CA ALA A 15 -29.35 -17.49 9.20
C ALA A 15 -30.85 -17.17 9.13
N GLU A 16 -31.23 -16.11 8.40
CA GLU A 16 -32.28 -16.12 7.38
C GLU A 16 -32.54 -14.74 6.74
N HIS A 17 -32.92 -14.81 5.45
CA HIS A 17 -33.83 -13.92 4.71
C HIS A 17 -33.38 -12.51 4.25
N TYR A 18 -33.08 -12.42 2.94
CA TYR A 18 -33.34 -11.22 2.13
C TYR A 18 -34.31 -11.56 0.99
N PRO A 19 -35.30 -10.71 0.70
CA PRO A 19 -36.42 -11.01 -0.19
C PRO A 19 -36.05 -10.92 -1.68
N THR A 20 -36.74 -11.76 -2.45
CA THR A 20 -36.72 -11.87 -3.91
C THR A 20 -37.47 -10.72 -4.56
N LEU A 21 -36.86 -10.07 -5.57
CA LEU A 21 -37.56 -9.23 -6.53
C LEU A 21 -37.53 -9.89 -7.91
N ARG A 22 -38.73 -10.03 -8.48
CA ARG A 22 -39.02 -10.73 -9.72
C ARG A 22 -39.07 -9.74 -10.88
N GLY A 23 -38.20 -9.97 -11.88
CA GLY A 23 -38.49 -9.91 -13.31
C GLY A 23 -38.69 -8.56 -14.00
N VAL A 24 -37.80 -8.25 -14.96
CA VAL A 24 -38.18 -7.78 -16.31
C VAL A 24 -37.24 -8.43 -17.32
N HIS A 25 -37.80 -9.26 -18.20
CA HIS A 25 -37.11 -9.79 -19.38
C HIS A 25 -36.97 -8.69 -20.44
N ALA A 26 -35.75 -8.45 -20.92
CA ALA A 26 -35.50 -7.67 -22.13
C ALA A 26 -34.48 -8.39 -23.03
N ARG A 27 -34.78 -8.34 -24.33
CA ARG A 27 -34.32 -9.21 -25.41
C ARG A 27 -32.81 -9.21 -25.62
N VAL A 28 -32.30 -10.41 -25.91
CA VAL A 28 -31.03 -10.67 -26.62
C VAL A 28 -31.11 -10.04 -28.02
N THR A 29 -30.15 -9.17 -28.34
CA THR A 29 -29.72 -8.95 -29.72
C THR A 29 -28.20 -9.01 -29.77
N ALA A 30 -27.71 -9.76 -30.75
CA ALA A 30 -26.33 -10.16 -30.94
C ALA A 30 -25.39 -9.00 -31.29
N GLY A 31 -24.14 -9.10 -30.83
CA GLY A 31 -23.07 -8.19 -31.25
C GLY A 31 -21.70 -8.60 -30.70
N ARG A 32 -20.98 -9.38 -31.51
CA ARG A 32 -19.51 -9.53 -31.59
C ARG A 32 -18.74 -10.06 -30.36
N GLU A 33 -18.35 -11.32 -30.49
CA GLU A 33 -16.98 -11.87 -30.32
C GLU A 33 -15.97 -10.95 -29.62
N ASP A 34 -15.75 -11.18 -28.33
CA ASP A 34 -14.46 -10.94 -27.65
C ASP A 34 -14.18 -12.17 -26.78
N GLU A 35 -13.58 -13.20 -27.39
CA GLU A 35 -12.96 -14.30 -26.66
C GLU A 35 -11.67 -13.83 -25.99
N GLY A 36 -11.80 -12.92 -25.04
CA GLY A 36 -10.79 -12.65 -24.03
C GLY A 36 -11.02 -13.60 -22.87
N VAL A 37 -10.36 -14.76 -22.88
CA VAL A 37 -10.28 -15.69 -21.75
C VAL A 37 -9.83 -14.93 -20.49
N ASN A 38 -10.79 -14.40 -19.73
CA ASN A 38 -10.56 -13.85 -18.39
C ASN A 38 -10.65 -14.99 -17.38
N THR A 39 -9.87 -16.03 -17.61
CA THR A 39 -9.53 -17.00 -16.57
C THR A 39 -8.51 -16.28 -15.71
N ARG A 40 -8.98 -15.57 -14.68
CA ARG A 40 -8.15 -14.90 -13.68
C ARG A 40 -6.95 -15.79 -13.40
N ASP A 41 -5.75 -15.37 -13.82
CA ASP A 41 -4.52 -16.14 -13.60
C ASP A 41 -4.49 -16.49 -12.12
N ARG A 42 -4.48 -17.79 -11.82
CA ARG A 42 -4.46 -18.31 -10.45
C ARG A 42 -3.23 -19.19 -10.30
N ASP A 43 -2.56 -19.13 -9.16
CA ASP A 43 -1.49 -20.09 -8.85
C ASP A 43 -2.07 -21.48 -8.56
N GLY A 44 -1.17 -22.45 -8.33
CA GLY A 44 -1.55 -23.82 -7.95
C GLY A 44 -2.39 -23.91 -6.67
N GLU A 45 -2.50 -22.82 -5.90
CA GLU A 45 -3.31 -22.69 -4.69
C GLU A 45 -4.60 -21.86 -4.92
N GLY A 46 -4.89 -21.46 -6.16
CA GLY A 46 -6.10 -20.73 -6.51
C GLY A 46 -6.06 -19.22 -6.22
N ARG A 47 -4.93 -18.65 -5.79
CA ARG A 47 -4.78 -17.22 -5.55
C ARG A 47 -4.64 -16.48 -6.87
N ALA A 48 -5.41 -15.41 -7.06
CA ALA A 48 -5.34 -14.59 -8.27
C ALA A 48 -3.95 -13.97 -8.43
N ARG A 49 -3.09 -14.58 -9.25
CA ARG A 49 -1.78 -14.07 -9.64
C ARG A 49 -1.84 -13.49 -11.04
N SER A 50 -2.29 -12.25 -11.18
CA SER A 50 -2.19 -11.58 -12.48
C SER A 50 -0.73 -11.60 -12.95
N ALA A 51 -0.43 -12.35 -14.02
CA ALA A 51 0.91 -12.47 -14.60
C ALA A 51 1.32 -11.22 -15.40
N ARG A 52 0.47 -10.19 -15.40
CA ARG A 52 0.67 -8.97 -16.16
C ARG A 52 1.90 -8.21 -15.61
N PRO A 53 2.90 -7.89 -16.47
CA PRO A 53 4.07 -7.13 -16.07
C PRO A 53 3.69 -5.79 -15.44
N ARG A 54 4.48 -5.30 -14.49
CA ARG A 54 4.26 -4.02 -13.80
C ARG A 54 5.51 -3.14 -13.84
N ASP A 55 5.34 -1.83 -13.78
CA ASP A 55 6.47 -0.91 -13.58
C ASP A 55 6.93 -0.86 -12.12
N GLY A 56 8.00 -0.10 -11.84
CA GLY A 56 8.53 0.08 -10.47
C GLY A 56 7.55 0.71 -9.48
N LEU A 57 6.52 1.39 -9.98
CA LEU A 57 5.42 1.93 -9.18
C LEU A 57 4.27 0.92 -9.01
N GLY A 58 4.29 -0.26 -9.65
CA GLY A 58 3.24 -1.28 -9.58
C GLY A 58 2.09 -1.11 -10.57
N ARG A 59 2.18 -0.18 -11.53
CA ARG A 59 1.16 0.02 -12.57
C ARG A 59 1.25 -1.10 -13.61
N PRO A 60 0.12 -1.71 -14.02
CA PRO A 60 0.13 -2.73 -15.06
C PRO A 60 0.66 -2.20 -16.40
N LEU A 61 1.58 -2.93 -17.02
CA LEU A 61 2.14 -2.67 -18.34
C LEU A 61 1.42 -3.49 -19.43
N PRO A 62 1.55 -3.13 -20.71
CA PRO A 62 1.13 -4.01 -21.81
C PRO A 62 1.82 -5.38 -21.74
N TYR A 63 1.15 -6.44 -22.22
CA TYR A 63 1.77 -7.75 -22.35
C TYR A 63 2.99 -7.66 -23.30
N GLY A 64 4.08 -8.35 -22.96
CA GLY A 64 5.34 -8.31 -23.72
C GLY A 64 6.27 -7.14 -23.38
N ALA A 65 5.83 -6.17 -22.57
CA ALA A 65 6.72 -5.16 -22.02
C ALA A 65 7.58 -5.76 -20.88
N GLY A 66 8.85 -5.35 -20.80
CA GLY A 66 9.70 -5.65 -19.65
C GLY A 66 9.14 -4.97 -18.40
N GLY A 67 8.55 -5.74 -17.51
CA GLY A 67 8.16 -5.28 -16.18
C GLY A 67 9.28 -5.52 -15.17
N VAL A 68 9.12 -4.92 -14.00
CA VAL A 68 9.96 -5.27 -12.85
C VAL A 68 9.48 -6.60 -12.29
N GLU A 69 10.42 -7.49 -11.98
CA GLU A 69 10.12 -8.74 -11.30
C GLU A 69 9.49 -8.44 -9.94
N ARG A 70 8.38 -9.13 -9.64
CA ARG A 70 7.74 -8.98 -8.33
C ARG A 70 8.70 -9.47 -7.26
N GLN A 71 8.74 -8.75 -6.15
CA GLN A 71 9.47 -9.23 -4.98
C GLN A 71 8.85 -10.57 -4.52
N PRO A 72 9.67 -11.54 -4.10
CA PRO A 72 9.17 -12.76 -3.49
C PRO A 72 8.40 -12.39 -2.20
N GLU A 73 7.12 -12.78 -2.15
CA GLU A 73 6.26 -12.58 -0.99
C GLU A 73 6.70 -13.47 0.18
N GLY A 74 6.64 -12.96 1.41
CA GLY A 74 6.85 -13.77 2.62
C GLY A 74 8.32 -14.10 2.93
N VAL A 75 9.25 -13.34 2.37
CA VAL A 75 10.68 -13.47 2.71
C VAL A 75 10.92 -12.84 4.08
N VAL A 76 11.21 -13.68 5.06
CA VAL A 76 11.60 -13.26 6.41
C VAL A 76 12.99 -12.63 6.33
N ARG A 77 13.08 -11.35 6.71
CA ARG A 77 14.31 -10.56 6.79
C ARG A 77 14.56 -10.13 8.22
N THR A 78 15.83 -10.01 8.60
CA THR A 78 16.18 -9.29 9.83
C THR A 78 15.82 -7.81 9.68
N PRO A 79 15.61 -7.06 10.78
CA PRO A 79 15.32 -5.63 10.69
C PRO A 79 16.36 -4.82 9.89
N ALA A 80 17.65 -5.17 10.01
CA ALA A 80 18.72 -4.51 9.26
C ALA A 80 18.63 -4.79 7.75
N GLU A 81 18.33 -6.03 7.36
CA GLU A 81 18.12 -6.41 5.95
C GLU A 81 16.86 -5.77 5.37
N THR A 82 15.78 -5.69 6.16
CA THR A 82 14.54 -4.99 5.78
C THR A 82 14.83 -3.53 5.45
N VAL A 83 15.53 -2.82 6.32
CA VAL A 83 15.88 -1.41 6.11
C VAL A 83 16.81 -1.25 4.90
N ALA A 84 17.84 -2.09 4.76
CA ALA A 84 18.78 -2.02 3.65
C ALA A 84 18.10 -2.28 2.29
N GLU A 85 17.25 -3.32 2.20
CA GLU A 85 16.54 -3.65 0.97
C GLU A 85 15.51 -2.57 0.62
N ALA A 86 14.75 -2.08 1.61
CA ALA A 86 13.82 -0.99 1.38
C ALA A 86 14.53 0.29 0.92
N GLN A 87 15.70 0.63 1.47
CA GLN A 87 16.49 1.78 1.00
C GLN A 87 16.91 1.59 -0.46
N ARG A 88 17.42 0.41 -0.82
CA ARG A 88 17.84 0.10 -2.20
C ARG A 88 16.68 0.28 -3.19
N LEU A 89 15.48 -0.15 -2.80
CA LEU A 89 14.27 -0.02 -3.62
C LEU A 89 13.80 1.43 -3.73
N LEU A 90 13.83 2.19 -2.64
CA LEU A 90 13.52 3.62 -2.66
C LEU A 90 14.48 4.40 -3.56
N ASP A 91 15.78 4.14 -3.45
CA ASP A 91 16.83 4.74 -4.29
C ASP A 91 16.64 4.41 -5.78
N ALA A 92 16.09 3.23 -6.08
CA ALA A 92 15.75 2.81 -7.44
C ALA A 92 14.40 3.38 -7.94
N GLY A 93 13.72 4.23 -7.17
CA GLY A 93 12.41 4.77 -7.53
C GLY A 93 11.29 3.73 -7.47
N MET A 94 11.43 2.70 -6.63
CA MET A 94 10.47 1.60 -6.46
C MET A 94 9.77 1.62 -5.08
N PRO A 95 9.09 2.72 -4.70
CA PRO A 95 8.47 2.84 -3.38
C PRO A 95 7.33 1.84 -3.12
N PHE A 96 6.67 1.31 -4.16
CA PHE A 96 5.65 0.27 -3.98
C PHE A 96 6.28 -1.04 -3.50
N HIS A 97 7.45 -1.40 -4.04
CA HIS A 97 8.17 -2.59 -3.61
C HIS A 97 8.77 -2.42 -2.21
N ALA A 98 9.22 -1.22 -1.87
CA ALA A 98 9.64 -0.90 -0.50
C ALA A 98 8.47 -1.03 0.50
N HIS A 99 7.25 -0.63 0.10
CA HIS A 99 6.05 -0.85 0.90
C HIS A 99 5.81 -2.33 1.20
N GLU A 100 5.96 -3.22 0.20
CA GLU A 100 5.81 -4.67 0.40
C GLU A 100 6.84 -5.21 1.40
N VAL A 101 8.10 -4.76 1.32
CA VAL A 101 9.16 -5.15 2.27
C VAL A 101 8.81 -4.76 3.71
N PHE A 102 8.29 -3.55 3.93
CA PHE A 102 7.85 -3.12 5.26
C PHE A 102 6.59 -3.84 5.74
N GLU A 103 5.67 -4.17 4.84
CA GLU A 103 4.46 -4.92 5.17
C GLU A 103 4.80 -6.35 5.61
N ASP A 104 5.73 -7.02 4.91
CA ASP A 104 6.22 -8.33 5.31
C ASP A 104 6.86 -8.28 6.70
N ALA A 105 7.74 -7.29 6.96
CA ALA A 105 8.35 -7.09 8.26
C ALA A 105 7.32 -6.80 9.38
N TRP A 106 6.24 -6.09 9.07
CA TRP A 106 5.13 -5.89 10.01
C TRP A 106 4.41 -7.21 10.33
N LYS A 107 4.12 -8.04 9.32
CA LYS A 107 3.38 -9.30 9.49
C LYS A 107 4.18 -10.40 10.18
N SER A 108 5.50 -10.45 9.95
CA SER A 108 6.37 -11.50 10.49
C SER A 108 7.18 -11.05 11.72
N GLY A 109 7.23 -9.75 12.00
CA GLY A 109 8.05 -9.18 13.06
C GLY A 109 7.39 -9.21 14.45
N PRO A 110 8.15 -8.84 15.50
CA PRO A 110 7.61 -8.69 16.85
C PRO A 110 6.57 -7.56 16.93
N GLU A 111 5.59 -7.69 17.82
CA GLU A 111 4.47 -6.76 17.94
C GLU A 111 4.93 -5.35 18.32
N GLU A 112 6.00 -5.24 19.12
CA GLU A 112 6.60 -3.97 19.56
C GLU A 112 7.16 -3.15 18.38
N ALA A 113 7.55 -3.82 17.29
CA ALA A 113 8.04 -3.18 16.07
C ALA A 113 6.93 -2.82 15.07
N ALA A 114 5.70 -3.32 15.29
CA ALA A 114 4.59 -3.14 14.36
C ALA A 114 4.27 -1.66 14.06
N PRO A 115 4.31 -0.71 15.03
CA PRO A 115 4.09 0.71 14.74
C PRO A 115 5.10 1.27 13.73
N LEU A 116 6.39 0.94 13.88
CA LEU A 116 7.45 1.36 12.97
C LEU A 116 7.19 0.83 11.55
N TRP A 117 7.07 -0.49 11.41
CA TRP A 117 6.94 -1.12 10.09
C TRP A 117 5.67 -0.65 9.36
N ARG A 118 4.56 -0.53 10.08
CA ARG A 118 3.31 -0.01 9.50
C ARG A 118 3.43 1.45 9.06
N GLY A 119 4.11 2.28 9.85
CA GLY A 119 4.35 3.68 9.50
C GLY A 119 5.25 3.82 8.28
N LEU A 120 6.35 3.08 8.21
CA LEU A 120 7.25 3.05 7.05
C LEU A 120 6.55 2.54 5.78
N ALA A 121 5.71 1.50 5.90
CA ALA A 121 4.88 1.01 4.80
C ALA A 121 3.92 2.11 4.29
N GLN A 122 3.33 2.92 5.18
CA GLN A 122 2.47 4.05 4.81
C GLN A 122 3.24 5.18 4.11
N LEU A 123 4.45 5.49 4.58
CA LEU A 123 5.31 6.48 3.93
C LEU A 123 5.65 6.08 2.49
N ALA A 124 6.06 4.82 2.29
CA ALA A 124 6.42 4.29 0.98
C ALA A 124 5.22 4.27 0.00
N VAL A 125 4.03 3.84 0.44
CA VAL A 125 2.83 3.90 -0.43
C VAL A 125 2.35 5.34 -0.64
N GLY A 126 2.55 6.25 0.33
CA GLY A 126 2.31 7.68 0.15
C GLY A 126 3.15 8.29 -0.96
N LEU A 127 4.45 7.99 -0.98
CA LEU A 127 5.36 8.37 -2.08
C LEU A 127 4.93 7.75 -3.42
N THR A 128 4.50 6.49 -3.42
CA THR A 128 3.95 5.82 -4.61
C THR A 128 2.75 6.57 -5.19
N HIS A 129 1.83 7.02 -4.34
CA HIS A 129 0.65 7.77 -4.77
C HIS A 129 1.02 9.13 -5.34
N ALA A 130 1.92 9.87 -4.69
CA ALA A 130 2.40 11.15 -5.19
C ALA A 130 3.13 11.00 -6.54
N ALA A 131 3.96 9.97 -6.69
CA ALA A 131 4.65 9.68 -7.96
C ALA A 131 3.70 9.26 -9.09
N ARG A 132 2.50 8.78 -8.75
CA ARG A 132 1.42 8.48 -9.71
C ARG A 132 0.51 9.69 -10.00
N GLY A 133 0.78 10.87 -9.42
CA GLY A 133 -0.02 12.09 -9.56
C GLY A 133 -1.31 12.10 -8.73
N ASN A 134 -1.41 11.23 -7.72
CA ASN A 134 -2.49 11.30 -6.72
C ASN A 134 -1.99 12.08 -5.51
N ASP A 135 -1.92 13.40 -5.66
CA ASP A 135 -1.27 14.29 -4.71
C ASP A 135 -1.99 14.32 -3.35
N VAL A 136 -3.33 14.47 -3.35
CA VAL A 136 -4.15 14.48 -2.13
C VAL A 136 -4.04 13.15 -1.38
N GLY A 137 -4.15 12.03 -2.11
CA GLY A 137 -4.02 10.70 -1.51
C GLY A 137 -2.61 10.45 -0.97
N GLY A 138 -1.59 10.86 -1.72
CA GLY A 138 -0.18 10.76 -1.33
C GLY A 138 0.13 11.57 -0.08
N ALA A 139 -0.23 12.86 -0.05
CA ALA A 139 -0.05 13.74 1.09
C ALA A 139 -0.73 13.20 2.35
N ARG A 140 -1.96 12.70 2.24
CA ARG A 140 -2.68 12.11 3.36
C ARG A 140 -1.96 10.89 3.95
N LEU A 141 -1.44 10.00 3.10
CA LEU A 141 -0.71 8.81 3.53
C LEU A 141 0.64 9.15 4.16
N LEU A 142 1.38 10.11 3.57
CA LEU A 142 2.65 10.61 4.11
C LEU A 142 2.45 11.19 5.53
N ARG A 143 1.45 12.06 5.73
CA ARG A 143 1.17 12.63 7.06
C ARG A 143 0.75 11.56 8.07
N ARG A 144 -0.06 10.59 7.65
CA ARG A 144 -0.50 9.50 8.52
C ARG A 144 0.67 8.59 8.93
N GLY A 145 1.54 8.24 7.98
CA GLY A 145 2.74 7.45 8.25
C GLY A 145 3.69 8.18 9.20
N ALA A 146 3.90 9.48 8.98
CA ALA A 146 4.70 10.33 9.86
C ALA A 146 4.14 10.35 11.29
N ALA A 147 2.84 10.61 11.45
CA ALA A 147 2.19 10.59 12.76
C ALA A 147 2.24 9.22 13.45
N GLY A 148 2.30 8.12 12.68
CA GLY A 148 2.39 6.77 13.22
C GLY A 148 3.77 6.37 13.74
N ILE A 149 4.83 7.04 13.27
CA ILE A 149 6.21 6.81 13.75
C ILE A 149 6.72 7.93 14.66
N ASP A 150 6.02 9.06 14.73
CA ASP A 150 6.40 10.18 15.58
C ASP A 150 6.44 9.75 17.06
N GLY A 151 7.48 10.18 17.77
CA GLY A 151 7.74 9.76 19.16
C GLY A 151 8.30 8.35 19.35
N LEU A 152 8.61 7.59 18.27
CA LEU A 152 9.41 6.38 18.41
C LEU A 152 10.88 6.76 18.69
N ASP A 153 11.21 6.81 19.98
CA ASP A 153 12.53 7.22 20.47
C ASP A 153 13.62 6.17 20.21
N GLY A 154 14.88 6.62 20.24
CA GLY A 154 16.06 5.74 20.22
C GLY A 154 16.47 5.17 18.86
N GLY A 155 15.80 5.56 17.78
CA GLY A 155 16.11 5.11 16.41
C GLY A 155 16.02 3.58 16.27
N PRO A 156 14.84 2.97 16.44
CA PRO A 156 14.68 1.52 16.40
C PRO A 156 15.28 0.94 15.11
N TYR A 157 16.11 -0.09 15.25
CA TYR A 157 16.82 -0.73 14.13
C TYR A 157 17.70 0.22 13.29
N GLY A 158 18.12 1.35 13.87
CA GLY A 158 18.96 2.35 13.19
C GLY A 158 18.19 3.28 12.25
N VAL A 159 16.86 3.32 12.34
CA VAL A 159 16.01 4.17 11.51
C VAL A 159 16.03 5.63 12.01
N ASP A 160 16.24 6.59 11.11
CA ASP A 160 16.14 8.04 11.38
C ASP A 160 14.67 8.49 11.39
N VAL A 161 13.95 8.09 12.45
CA VAL A 161 12.54 8.47 12.63
C VAL A 161 12.34 10.00 12.54
N PRO A 162 13.12 10.84 13.25
CA PRO A 162 12.95 12.30 13.14
C PRO A 162 13.16 12.82 11.71
N GLY A 163 14.16 12.31 10.99
CA GLY A 163 14.40 12.65 9.58
C GLY A 163 13.23 12.28 8.69
N LEU A 164 12.68 11.08 8.86
CA LEU A 164 11.55 10.59 8.08
C LEU A 164 10.26 11.38 8.34
N VAL A 165 9.99 11.75 9.59
CA VAL A 165 8.84 12.60 9.94
C VAL A 165 8.96 13.97 9.25
N ARG A 166 10.13 14.62 9.36
CA ARG A 166 10.38 15.91 8.70
C ARG A 166 10.22 15.81 7.18
N TRP A 167 10.82 14.78 6.57
CA TRP A 167 10.73 14.52 5.14
C TRP A 167 9.28 14.35 4.69
N ALA A 168 8.51 13.50 5.37
CA ALA A 168 7.14 13.17 4.98
C ALA A 168 6.21 14.38 5.06
N VAL A 169 6.32 15.18 6.13
CA VAL A 169 5.54 16.42 6.30
C VAL A 169 5.92 17.44 5.22
N ALA A 170 7.21 17.61 4.94
CA ALA A 170 7.67 18.55 3.92
C ALA A 170 7.22 18.14 2.50
N LEU A 171 7.31 16.86 2.15
CA LEU A 171 6.85 16.35 0.86
C LEU A 171 5.33 16.50 0.74
N ALA A 172 4.57 16.13 1.77
CA ALA A 172 3.12 16.30 1.79
C ALA A 172 2.68 17.76 1.56
N GLY A 173 3.41 18.72 2.14
CA GLY A 173 3.17 20.16 1.93
C GLY A 173 3.52 20.65 0.52
N ARG A 174 4.51 20.04 -0.15
CA ARG A 174 4.88 20.39 -1.54
C ARG A 174 3.89 19.85 -2.56
N VAL A 175 3.42 18.61 -2.39
CA VAL A 175 2.53 17.95 -3.36
C VAL A 175 1.09 18.44 -3.23
N GLU A 176 0.67 18.85 -2.02
CA GLU A 176 -0.64 19.44 -1.76
C GLU A 176 -0.46 20.92 -1.35
N PRO A 177 -0.14 21.84 -2.28
CA PRO A 177 -0.09 23.25 -1.96
C PRO A 177 -1.49 23.71 -1.52
N ALA A 178 -1.53 24.54 -0.46
CA ALA A 178 -2.77 25.00 0.15
C ALA A 178 -3.63 25.75 -0.89
N GLY A 179 -4.67 25.09 -1.42
CA GLY A 179 -5.57 25.69 -2.39
C GLY A 179 -6.47 24.73 -3.15
N ASN A 180 -7.35 23.99 -2.48
CA ASN A 180 -8.82 24.16 -2.61
C ASN A 180 -9.53 23.26 -1.59
N GLY A 181 -10.36 23.86 -0.73
CA GLY A 181 -11.15 23.13 0.26
C GLY A 181 -12.17 22.18 -0.38
N THR A 182 -12.47 21.11 0.36
CA THR A 182 -13.72 20.33 0.34
C THR A 182 -14.14 19.60 -0.95
N ALA A 183 -13.89 18.28 -1.01
CA ALA A 183 -14.91 17.21 -1.03
C ALA A 183 -14.29 15.83 -1.42
N PRO A 184 -14.81 14.70 -0.90
CA PRO A 184 -14.39 13.37 -1.34
C PRO A 184 -15.02 13.07 -2.71
N SER A 185 -14.21 12.88 -3.75
CA SER A 185 -14.70 12.48 -5.07
C SER A 185 -14.32 11.04 -5.37
N GLY A 186 -15.35 10.24 -5.68
CA GLY A 186 -15.25 8.93 -6.33
C GLY A 186 -14.61 9.01 -7.72
N PRO A 187 -14.65 7.91 -8.50
CA PRO A 187 -13.71 7.71 -9.58
C PRO A 187 -14.04 8.61 -10.78
N GLY A 188 -13.01 9.31 -11.26
CA GLY A 188 -12.89 9.69 -12.66
C GLY A 188 -13.59 10.99 -13.06
N ARG A 189 -12.92 12.12 -12.84
CA ARG A 189 -12.97 13.21 -13.82
C ARG A 189 -11.54 13.57 -14.16
N ARG A 190 -11.17 13.42 -15.45
CA ARG A 190 -9.93 13.94 -16.00
C ARG A 190 -10.01 15.46 -15.88
N GLY A 191 -9.39 16.00 -14.83
CA GLY A 191 -9.12 17.41 -14.75
C GLY A 191 -8.01 17.73 -15.73
N ASP A 192 -8.34 18.53 -16.72
CA ASP A 192 -7.46 19.43 -17.47
C ASP A 192 -6.89 20.53 -16.56
N GLY A 193 -6.35 20.12 -15.41
CA GLY A 193 -5.55 20.97 -14.55
C GLY A 193 -4.11 20.83 -14.97
N ARG A 194 -3.40 21.94 -15.09
CA ARG A 194 -1.94 21.98 -15.18
C ARG A 194 -1.38 21.40 -13.87
N GLY A 195 -1.42 20.07 -13.76
CA GLY A 195 -1.01 19.34 -12.56
C GLY A 195 0.45 19.63 -12.30
N THR A 196 0.79 19.81 -11.02
CA THR A 196 2.17 19.71 -10.57
C THR A 196 2.76 18.45 -11.19
N ALA A 197 3.96 18.54 -11.78
CA ALA A 197 4.58 17.38 -12.40
C ALA A 197 4.64 16.24 -11.37
N PRO A 198 4.35 14.98 -11.78
CA PRO A 198 4.40 13.85 -10.86
C PRO A 198 5.73 13.79 -10.12
N VAL A 199 5.67 13.46 -8.84
CA VAL A 199 6.87 13.34 -7.99
C VAL A 199 7.84 12.31 -8.58
N ASP A 200 9.09 12.70 -8.74
CA ASP A 200 10.16 11.75 -9.06
C ASP A 200 10.52 10.96 -7.80
N ALA A 201 10.03 9.72 -7.72
CA ALA A 201 10.17 8.89 -6.54
C ALA A 201 11.62 8.62 -6.12
N ALA A 202 12.55 8.50 -7.09
CA ALA A 202 13.95 8.24 -6.77
C ALA A 202 14.63 9.48 -6.22
N ARG A 203 14.32 10.66 -6.77
CA ARG A 203 14.85 11.94 -6.26
C ARG A 203 14.31 12.33 -4.90
N GLU A 204 13.08 11.92 -4.61
CA GLU A 204 12.37 12.24 -3.36
C GLU A 204 12.48 11.12 -2.33
N ALA A 205 13.23 10.05 -2.65
CA ALA A 205 13.49 8.94 -1.74
C ALA A 205 14.16 9.42 -0.45
N PRO A 206 13.62 9.10 0.73
CA PRO A 206 14.26 9.45 1.98
C PRO A 206 15.45 8.55 2.28
N ARG A 207 16.33 9.01 3.16
CA ARG A 207 17.27 8.14 3.86
C ARG A 207 16.58 7.54 5.08
N LEU A 208 16.51 6.22 5.12
CA LEU A 208 15.88 5.47 6.20
C LEU A 208 16.76 5.44 7.45
N ALA A 209 18.08 5.40 7.27
CA ALA A 209 19.06 5.45 8.34
C ALA A 209 19.88 6.75 8.23
N PRO A 210 20.39 7.31 9.34
CA PRO A 210 21.23 8.50 9.26
C PRO A 210 22.51 8.19 8.49
N ASP A 211 22.98 9.14 7.69
CA ASP A 211 24.30 9.04 7.07
C ASP A 211 25.33 8.87 8.18
N ARG A 212 26.08 7.76 8.15
CA ARG A 212 27.20 7.58 9.07
C ARG A 212 28.20 8.69 8.75
N ALA A 213 28.37 9.63 9.69
CA ALA A 213 29.43 10.62 9.62
C ALA A 213 30.75 9.87 9.36
N ARG A 214 31.36 10.13 8.21
CA ARG A 214 32.65 9.57 7.80
C ARG A 214 33.78 10.16 8.62
#